data_AF-A0A224YA24-F1
#
_entry.id   AF-A0A224YA24-F1
#
_cell.length_a   1.000
_cell.length_b   1.000
_cell.length_c   1.000
_cell.angle_alpha   90.00
_cell.angle_beta   90.00
_cell.angle_gamma   90.00
#
_symmetry.space_group_name_H-M   'P 1'
#
loop_
_entity.id
_entity.type
_entity.pdbx_description
1 polymer ?
#
loop_
_entity_poly.entity_id
_entity_poly.type
_entity_poly.pdbx_seq_one_letter_code
_entity_poly.pdbx_strand_id
1 'polypeptide(L)'
;NTFLYHGQESPGGDKIEGDYPTVVNKTSGRGKALVVQDFWFGKYLGFLQVTFDVDGNVTNWTGNPILINGSVEEDEEVLNITLEFEPLINRSIAEVIGYTKVLLEQDGNICRLRECNQGNLLTDAYFTYY
;
A
#
# COMPACT_ATOMS: atom_id res chain seq x y z
N ASN A 1 2.09 -5.52 -5.32
CA ASN A 1 0.71 -5.44 -4.80
C ASN A 1 -0.22 -5.42 -5.99
N THR A 2 -1.05 -6.44 -6.13
CA THR A 2 -2.00 -6.56 -7.24
C THR A 2 -3.27 -5.79 -6.91
N PHE A 3 -3.77 -4.99 -7.83
CA PHE A 3 -5.06 -4.31 -7.66
C PHE A 3 -6.18 -5.12 -8.32
N LEU A 4 -7.12 -5.60 -7.51
CA LEU A 4 -8.30 -6.31 -7.97
C LEU A 4 -9.47 -5.33 -8.02
N TYR A 5 -10.17 -5.25 -9.16
CA TYR A 5 -11.30 -4.35 -9.33
C TYR A 5 -12.26 -4.87 -10.40
N HIS A 6 -13.56 -4.84 -10.11
CA HIS A 6 -14.61 -5.17 -11.06
C HIS A 6 -14.99 -3.95 -11.90
N GLY A 7 -14.55 -3.92 -13.16
CA GLY A 7 -14.84 -2.83 -14.11
C GLY A 7 -13.79 -2.72 -15.21
N GLN A 8 -14.05 -1.85 -16.20
CA GLN A 8 -13.07 -1.56 -17.27
C GLN A 8 -12.03 -0.53 -16.84
N GLU A 9 -12.43 0.41 -15.99
CA GLU A 9 -11.59 1.50 -15.50
C GLU A 9 -11.68 1.58 -13.98
N SER A 10 -10.55 1.90 -13.35
CA SER A 10 -10.47 2.10 -11.90
C SER A 10 -10.65 3.58 -11.55
N PRO A 11 -11.26 3.88 -10.40
CA PRO A 11 -11.52 5.27 -10.02
C PRO A 11 -10.23 6.06 -9.73
N GLY A 12 -9.14 5.40 -9.33
CA GLY A 12 -7.84 6.03 -9.07
C GLY A 12 -6.83 5.93 -10.22
N GLY A 13 -7.23 5.46 -11.40
CA GLY A 13 -6.36 5.29 -12.57
C GLY A 13 -5.31 4.18 -12.46
N ASP A 14 -5.42 3.32 -11.43
CA ASP A 14 -4.52 2.20 -11.20
C ASP A 14 -4.81 1.05 -12.17
N LYS A 15 -3.74 0.34 -12.57
CA LYS A 15 -3.83 -0.82 -13.44
C LYS A 15 -4.59 -1.96 -12.73
N ILE A 16 -5.70 -2.39 -13.30
CA ILE A 16 -6.47 -3.55 -12.84
C ILE A 16 -5.72 -4.83 -13.24
N GLU A 17 -5.42 -5.69 -12.27
CA GLU A 17 -4.71 -6.97 -12.49
C GLU A 17 -5.62 -8.19 -12.39
N GLY A 18 -6.84 -8.03 -11.88
CA GLY A 18 -7.83 -9.10 -11.80
C GLY A 18 -9.18 -8.59 -11.33
N ASP A 19 -10.18 -9.47 -11.39
CA ASP A 19 -11.53 -9.16 -10.94
C ASP A 19 -11.60 -9.12 -9.40
N TYR A 20 -12.49 -8.29 -8.86
CA TYR A 20 -12.77 -8.22 -7.44
C TYR A 20 -14.18 -8.74 -7.14
N PRO A 21 -14.33 -9.82 -6.35
CA PRO A 21 -13.29 -10.74 -5.91
C PRO A 21 -12.82 -11.65 -7.07
N THR A 22 -11.60 -12.16 -6.97
CA THR A 22 -11.15 -13.25 -7.85
C THR A 22 -11.75 -14.55 -7.33
N VAL A 23 -12.59 -15.19 -8.15
CA VAL A 23 -13.32 -16.40 -7.75
C VAL A 23 -12.50 -17.65 -8.07
N VAL A 24 -12.23 -18.46 -7.05
CA VAL A 24 -11.50 -19.73 -7.19
C VAL A 24 -12.39 -20.88 -6.76
N ASN A 25 -12.53 -21.89 -7.63
CA ASN A 25 -13.26 -23.11 -7.29
C ASN A 25 -12.42 -24.01 -6.37
N LYS A 26 -13.02 -24.52 -5.29
CA LYS A 26 -12.33 -25.43 -4.37
C LYS A 26 -12.08 -26.79 -5.04
N THR A 27 -10.90 -27.38 -4.82
CA THR A 27 -10.52 -28.70 -5.36
C THR A 27 -11.41 -29.84 -4.88
N SER A 28 -12.07 -29.69 -3.72
CA SER A 28 -13.08 -30.63 -3.21
C SER A 28 -14.37 -30.67 -4.03
N GLY A 29 -14.54 -29.77 -5.01
CA GLY A 29 -15.75 -29.64 -5.82
C GLY A 29 -16.94 -29.01 -5.08
N ARG A 30 -16.79 -28.66 -3.79
CA ARG A 30 -17.84 -28.02 -2.99
C ARG A 30 -17.47 -26.58 -2.66
N GLY A 31 -18.18 -25.65 -3.30
CA GLY A 31 -18.12 -24.22 -3.00
C GLY A 31 -17.01 -23.45 -3.72
N LYS A 32 -17.05 -22.13 -3.52
CA LYS A 32 -16.14 -21.14 -4.13
C LYS A 32 -15.37 -20.42 -3.03
N ALA A 33 -14.16 -19.97 -3.33
CA ALA A 33 -13.40 -19.04 -2.53
C ALA A 33 -13.36 -17.69 -3.25
N LEU A 34 -13.56 -16.62 -2.50
CA LEU A 34 -13.48 -15.24 -2.98
C LEU A 34 -12.15 -14.65 -2.49
N VAL A 35 -11.21 -14.46 -3.41
CA VAL A 35 -9.91 -13.85 -3.11
C VAL A 35 -10.03 -12.35 -3.32
N VAL A 36 -9.70 -11.56 -2.30
CA VAL A 36 -9.73 -10.09 -2.33
C VAL A 36 -8.38 -9.51 -1.94
N GLN A 37 -8.06 -8.38 -2.56
CA GLN A 37 -7.00 -7.46 -2.16
C GLN A 37 -7.46 -6.06 -2.59
N ASP A 38 -7.14 -5.06 -1.78
CA ASP A 38 -7.49 -3.66 -1.96
C ASP A 38 -6.25 -2.78 -2.17
N PHE A 39 -5.26 -3.35 -2.87
CA PHE A 39 -4.05 -2.66 -3.30
C PHE A 39 -3.04 -2.37 -2.18
N TRP A 40 -2.58 -1.12 -2.03
CA TRP A 40 -1.46 -0.74 -1.16
C TRP A 40 -1.65 0.63 -0.51
N PHE A 41 -0.93 0.85 0.58
CA PHE A 41 -0.78 2.14 1.29
C PHE A 41 -2.09 2.80 1.74
N GLY A 42 -3.17 2.03 1.93
CA GLY A 42 -4.47 2.57 2.35
C GLY A 42 -5.16 3.45 1.29
N LYS A 43 -4.70 3.44 0.04
CA LYS A 43 -5.32 4.22 -1.06
C LYS A 43 -6.77 3.79 -1.33
N TYR A 44 -7.07 2.51 -1.11
CA TYR A 44 -8.41 1.96 -1.25
C TYR A 44 -8.84 1.27 0.05
N LEU A 45 -10.14 1.30 0.32
CA LEU A 45 -10.79 0.49 1.34
C LEU A 45 -11.50 -0.68 0.66
N GLY A 46 -11.06 -1.91 0.91
CA GLY A 46 -11.74 -3.11 0.41
C GLY A 46 -13.19 -3.21 0.92
N PHE A 47 -14.15 -3.30 -0.01
CA PHE A 47 -15.55 -3.53 0.31
C PHE A 47 -16.07 -4.76 -0.43
N LEU A 48 -16.46 -5.79 0.32
CA LEU A 48 -17.07 -7.00 -0.20
C LEU A 48 -18.28 -7.39 0.66
N GLN A 49 -19.43 -7.51 0.03
CA GLN A 49 -20.64 -8.07 0.63
C GLN A 49 -20.83 -9.50 0.12
N VAL A 50 -21.01 -10.45 1.04
CA VAL A 50 -21.11 -11.88 0.72
C VAL A 50 -22.38 -12.47 1.32
N THR A 51 -23.11 -13.24 0.53
CA THR A 51 -24.27 -14.00 0.98
C THR A 51 -23.88 -15.46 1.13
N PHE A 52 -24.30 -16.05 2.26
CA PHE A 52 -24.09 -17.47 2.56
C PHE A 52 -25.42 -18.20 2.67
N ASP A 53 -25.44 -19.48 2.31
CA ASP A 53 -26.56 -20.38 2.64
C ASP A 53 -26.48 -20.89 4.10
N VAL A 54 -27.47 -21.70 4.50
CA VAL A 54 -27.55 -22.28 5.85
C VAL A 54 -26.39 -23.25 6.17
N ASP A 55 -25.74 -23.79 5.13
CA ASP A 55 -24.60 -24.69 5.25
C ASP A 55 -23.25 -23.92 5.22
N GLY A 56 -23.29 -22.58 5.14
CA GLY A 56 -22.11 -21.71 5.11
C GLY A 56 -21.42 -21.62 3.76
N ASN A 57 -22.06 -22.03 2.65
CA ASN A 57 -21.51 -21.87 1.31
C ASN A 57 -21.83 -20.49 0.74
N VAL A 58 -20.86 -19.92 0.02
CA VAL A 58 -21.04 -18.66 -0.72
C VAL A 58 -22.08 -18.86 -1.83
N THR A 59 -23.16 -18.08 -1.78
CA THR A 59 -24.22 -18.10 -2.80
C THR A 59 -24.18 -16.88 -3.72
N ASN A 60 -23.78 -15.72 -3.19
CA ASN A 60 -23.66 -14.48 -3.96
C ASN A 60 -22.61 -13.53 -3.35
N TRP A 61 -22.14 -12.57 -4.14
CA TRP A 61 -21.28 -11.48 -3.67
C TRP A 61 -21.44 -10.22 -4.53
N THR A 62 -21.16 -9.08 -3.93
CA THR A 62 -21.07 -7.77 -4.58
C THR A 62 -19.99 -6.92 -3.90
N GLY A 63 -19.55 -5.86 -4.57
CA GLY A 63 -18.61 -4.90 -3.99
C GLY A 63 -17.45 -4.57 -4.91
N ASN A 64 -16.62 -3.65 -4.45
CA ASN A 64 -15.39 -3.19 -5.09
C ASN A 64 -14.57 -2.40 -4.06
N PRO A 65 -13.23 -2.31 -4.19
CA PRO A 65 -12.44 -1.38 -3.41
C PRO A 65 -12.91 0.07 -3.62
N ILE A 66 -13.08 0.80 -2.53
CA ILE A 66 -13.51 2.20 -2.51
C ILE A 66 -12.27 3.08 -2.50
N LEU A 67 -12.14 3.98 -3.48
CA LEU A 67 -11.03 4.94 -3.50
C LEU A 67 -11.18 5.93 -2.35
N ILE A 68 -10.15 6.04 -1.51
CA ILE A 68 -10.08 7.07 -0.47
C ILE A 68 -9.42 8.30 -1.09
N ASN A 69 -10.21 9.35 -1.31
CA ASN A 69 -9.77 10.62 -1.88
C ASN A 69 -10.41 11.79 -1.11
N GLY A 70 -10.17 13.02 -1.57
CA GLY A 70 -10.71 14.22 -0.92
C GLY A 70 -12.24 14.41 -0.99
N SER A 71 -13.01 13.47 -1.55
CA SER A 71 -14.47 13.48 -1.42
C SER A 71 -14.97 12.82 -0.13
N VAL A 72 -14.10 12.12 0.60
CA VAL A 72 -14.40 11.56 1.93
C VAL A 72 -13.74 12.45 2.97
N GLU A 73 -14.53 12.97 3.91
CA GLU A 73 -14.02 13.80 5.00
C GLU A 73 -13.18 12.94 5.95
N GLU A 74 -12.09 13.52 6.46
CA GLU A 74 -11.30 12.90 7.52
C GLU A 74 -12.09 12.92 8.83
N ASP A 75 -12.02 11.83 9.59
CA ASP A 75 -12.64 11.77 10.90
C ASP A 75 -11.87 12.64 11.90
N GLU A 76 -12.57 13.52 12.61
CA GLU A 76 -11.95 14.49 13.52
C GLU A 76 -11.25 13.83 14.72
N GLU A 77 -11.77 12.71 15.23
CA GLU A 77 -11.17 12.00 16.36
C GLU A 77 -9.84 11.36 15.94
N VAL A 78 -9.83 10.69 14.79
CA VAL A 78 -8.62 10.08 14.21
C VAL A 78 -7.58 11.14 13.81
N LEU A 79 -8.02 12.26 13.25
CA LEU A 79 -7.14 13.38 12.89
C LEU A 79 -6.45 13.94 14.14
N ASN A 80 -7.19 14.15 15.23
CA ASN A 80 -6.63 14.66 16.48
C ASN A 80 -5.57 13.71 17.07
N ILE A 81 -5.78 12.39 17.00
CA ILE A 81 -4.78 11.41 17.41
C ILE A 81 -3.50 11.57 16.57
N THR A 82 -3.63 11.73 15.25
CA THR A 82 -2.48 11.90 14.35
C THR A 82 -1.67 13.16 14.72
N LEU A 83 -2.37 14.27 15.00
CA LEU A 83 -1.75 15.53 15.43
C LEU A 83 -1.06 15.42 16.79
N GLU A 84 -1.53 14.56 17.69
CA GLU A 84 -0.87 14.30 18.98
C GLU A 84 0.51 13.64 18.80
N PHE A 85 0.65 12.75 17.82
CA PHE A 85 1.93 12.07 17.53
C PHE A 85 2.91 12.90 16.71
N GLU A 86 2.42 13.90 15.96
CA GLU A 86 3.25 14.72 15.07
C GLU A 86 4.48 15.35 15.76
N PRO A 87 4.40 15.94 16.96
CA PRO A 87 5.57 16.51 17.64
C PRO A 87 6.64 15.47 18.01
N LEU A 88 6.23 14.24 18.33
CA LEU A 88 7.15 13.14 18.65
C LEU A 88 7.91 12.69 17.40
N ILE A 89 7.20 12.57 16.27
CA ILE A 89 7.79 12.25 14.97
C ILE A 89 8.77 13.36 14.56
N ASN A 90 8.37 14.63 14.66
CA ASN A 90 9.22 15.76 14.33
C ASN A 90 10.50 15.81 15.17
N ARG A 91 10.42 15.44 16.45
CA ARG A 91 11.61 15.30 17.31
C ARG A 91 12.55 14.20 16.81
N SER A 92 11.99 13.05 16.43
CA SER A 92 12.79 11.93 15.91
C SER A 92 13.44 12.27 14.56
N ILE A 93 12.74 12.98 13.67
CA ILE A 93 13.29 13.46 12.39
C ILE A 93 14.46 14.42 12.61
N ALA A 94 14.37 15.26 13.64
CA ALA A 94 15.40 16.25 13.96
C ALA A 94 16.61 15.67 14.73
N GLU A 95 16.56 14.41 15.15
CA GLU A 95 17.65 13.78 15.89
C GLU A 95 18.88 13.57 14.99
N VAL A 96 20.05 14.03 15.44
CA VAL A 96 21.30 13.81 14.73
C VAL A 96 21.76 12.38 14.96
N ILE A 97 21.57 11.51 13.96
CA ILE A 97 21.97 10.09 14.00
C ILE A 97 23.50 9.92 13.87
N GLY A 98 24.16 10.85 13.20
CA GLY A 98 25.60 10.80 12.97
C GLY A 98 26.09 11.98 12.14
N TYR A 99 27.35 11.90 11.71
CA TYR A 99 27.97 12.93 10.88
C TYR A 99 28.84 12.29 9.80
N THR A 100 28.98 12.99 8.68
CA THR A 100 29.93 12.62 7.63
C THR A 100 31.15 13.54 7.67
N LYS A 101 32.34 13.00 7.40
CA LYS A 101 33.58 13.78 7.25
C LYS A 101 33.88 14.16 5.80
N VAL A 102 33.05 13.70 4.86
CA VAL A 102 33.17 13.96 3.43
C VAL A 102 31.83 14.44 2.87
N LEU A 103 31.86 15.19 1.77
CA LEU A 103 30.65 15.52 1.03
C LEU A 103 30.04 14.23 0.45
N LEU A 104 28.75 14.01 0.65
CA LEU A 104 28.00 12.95 -0.03
C LEU A 104 27.53 13.52 -1.39
N GLU A 105 28.22 13.14 -2.45
CA GLU A 105 28.05 13.74 -3.77
C GLU A 105 26.82 13.18 -4.51
N GLN A 106 25.88 14.06 -4.84
CA GLN A 106 24.71 13.75 -5.69
C GLN A 106 24.38 14.86 -6.68
N ASP A 107 24.95 16.06 -6.49
CA ASP A 107 24.69 17.22 -7.32
C ASP A 107 25.01 16.97 -8.81
N GLY A 108 24.30 17.67 -9.68
CA GLY A 108 24.48 17.57 -11.14
C GLY A 108 24.19 16.19 -11.72
N ASN A 109 23.43 15.34 -11.03
CA ASN A 109 23.17 13.95 -11.41
C ASN A 109 24.44 13.08 -11.53
N ILE A 110 25.49 13.38 -10.77
CA ILE A 110 26.78 12.68 -10.91
C ILE A 110 26.66 11.15 -10.77
N CYS A 111 25.79 10.68 -9.86
CA CYS A 111 25.50 9.26 -9.63
C CYS A 111 24.84 8.54 -10.82
N ARG A 112 24.29 9.27 -11.81
CA ARG A 112 23.73 8.69 -13.04
C ARG A 112 24.76 8.59 -14.17
N LEU A 113 25.86 9.32 -14.05
CA LEU A 113 26.89 9.43 -15.08
C LEU A 113 28.12 8.59 -14.75
N ARG A 114 28.40 8.38 -13.46
CA ARG A 114 29.50 7.57 -12.95
C ARG A 114 29.24 7.14 -11.51
N GLU A 115 30.17 6.37 -10.95
CA GLU A 115 30.19 6.04 -9.53
C GLU A 115 30.18 7.29 -8.65
N CYS A 116 29.42 7.25 -7.55
CA CYS A 116 29.37 8.31 -6.56
C CYS A 116 29.36 7.73 -5.14
N ASN A 117 29.96 8.43 -4.18
CA ASN A 117 30.11 7.93 -2.82
C ASN A 117 28.79 7.85 -2.04
N GLN A 118 27.78 8.68 -2.36
CA GLN A 118 26.46 8.56 -1.75
C GLN A 118 25.77 7.25 -2.15
N GLY A 119 25.90 6.85 -3.43
CA GLY A 119 25.39 5.57 -3.91
C GLY A 119 26.03 4.40 -3.17
N ASN A 120 27.36 4.41 -3.07
CA ASN A 120 28.11 3.39 -2.33
C ASN A 120 27.68 3.30 -0.86
N LEU A 121 27.53 4.44 -0.18
CA LEU A 121 27.06 4.48 1.21
C LEU A 121 25.68 3.83 1.37
N LEU A 122 24.72 4.15 0.50
CA LEU A 122 23.37 3.60 0.57
C LEU A 122 23.36 2.09 0.30
N THR A 123 24.13 1.62 -0.68
CA THR A 123 24.22 0.19 -0.99
C THR A 123 24.93 -0.60 0.10
N ASP A 124 25.99 -0.05 0.69
CA ASP A 124 26.70 -0.68 1.80
C ASP A 124 25.82 -0.76 3.05
N ALA A 125 25.07 0.31 3.34
CA ALA A 125 24.09 0.32 4.44
C ALA A 125 22.98 -0.73 4.23
N TYR A 126 22.44 -0.82 3.01
CA TYR A 126 21.45 -1.84 2.66
C TYR A 126 22.03 -3.25 2.81
N PHE A 127 23.24 -3.50 2.28
CA PHE A 127 23.92 -4.78 2.39
C PHE A 127 24.20 -5.17 3.84
N THR A 128 24.56 -4.21 4.70
CA THR A 128 24.86 -4.45 6.12
C THR A 128 23.60 -4.74 6.95
N TYR A 129 22.46 -4.17 6.57
CA TYR A 129 21.19 -4.38 7.27
C TYR A 129 20.63 -5.80 7.08
N TYR A 130 20.91 -6.42 5.94
CA TYR A 130 20.50 -7.79 5.60
C TYR A 130 21.54 -8.83 6.01
#